data_AF-A0A3N1PFL4-F1
#
_entry.id   AF-A0A3N1PFL4-F1
#
_cell.length_a   1.000
_cell.length_b   1.000
_cell.length_c   1.000
_cell.angle_alpha   90.00
_cell.angle_beta   90.00
_cell.angle_gamma   90.00
#
_symmetry.space_group_name_H-M   'P 1'
#
loop_
_entity.id
_entity.type
_entity.pdbx_description
1 polymer ?
#
loop_
_entity_poly.entity_id
_entity_poly.type
_entity_poly.pdbx_seq_one_letter_code
_entity_poly.pdbx_strand_id
1 'polypeptide(L)'
;MEYQFRLNPFDGRHQIQMEYGFEAMGRFIEDELGTDKAKISTLIARLQQGRDLRFEGHEWALVVEQGELSVLHHRLDHNEVDLDPDLALDDADASSHCGLEDGLLLLQAWLDFVAPL
;
A
#
# COMPACT_ATOMS: atom_id res chain seq x y z
N MET A 1 -13.49 0.76 -2.68
CA MET A 1 -12.18 1.32 -3.04
C MET A 1 -12.15 1.62 -4.53
N GLU A 2 -12.22 2.89 -4.88
CA GLU A 2 -12.07 3.44 -6.22
C GLU A 2 -10.63 3.92 -6.42
N TYR A 3 -10.07 3.64 -7.59
CA TYR A 3 -8.71 4.02 -7.94
C TYR A 3 -8.55 4.25 -9.44
N GLN A 4 -7.55 5.05 -9.82
CA GLN A 4 -7.22 5.34 -11.20
C GLN A 4 -5.71 5.29 -11.43
N PHE A 5 -5.28 4.45 -12.38
CA PHE A 5 -3.90 4.39 -12.81
C PHE A 5 -3.60 5.43 -13.89
N ARG A 6 -2.44 6.07 -13.80
CA ARG A 6 -1.97 7.07 -14.75
C ARG A 6 -0.51 6.80 -15.12
N LEU A 7 -0.20 6.90 -16.40
CA LEU A 7 1.18 6.92 -16.89
C LEU A 7 1.51 8.37 -17.23
N ASN A 8 2.49 8.95 -16.55
CA ASN A 8 2.93 10.30 -16.85
C ASN A 8 3.81 10.27 -18.12
N PRO A 9 3.36 10.80 -19.28
CA PRO A 9 4.08 10.66 -20.54
C PRO A 9 5.38 11.48 -20.58
N PHE A 10 5.56 12.43 -19.66
CA PHE A 10 6.74 13.28 -19.59
C PHE A 10 7.93 12.62 -18.88
N ASP A 11 7.67 11.82 -17.85
CA ASP A 11 8.71 11.17 -17.03
C ASP A 11 8.68 9.62 -17.12
N GLY A 12 7.64 9.05 -17.74
CA GLY A 12 7.44 7.61 -17.86
C GLY A 12 7.07 6.92 -16.54
N ARG A 13 6.75 7.68 -15.48
CA ARG A 13 6.34 7.12 -14.19
C ARG A 13 4.90 6.66 -14.21
N HIS A 14 4.69 5.45 -13.71
CA HIS A 14 3.37 4.91 -13.39
C HIS A 14 2.96 5.48 -12.04
N GLN A 15 1.72 5.97 -11.97
CA GLN A 15 1.14 6.58 -10.79
C GLN A 15 -0.24 6.01 -10.53
N ILE A 16 -0.65 6.05 -9.27
CA ILE A 16 -1.97 5.61 -8.84
C ILE A 16 -2.64 6.76 -8.08
N GLN A 17 -3.93 6.96 -8.34
CA GLN A 17 -4.76 7.87 -7.56
C GLN A 17 -5.83 7.09 -6.87
N MET A 18 -5.85 7.19 -5.54
CA MET A 18 -6.82 6.54 -4.68
C MET A 18 -7.90 7.54 -4.27
N GLU A 19 -9.09 7.04 -3.92
CA GLU A 19 -10.09 7.86 -3.23
C GLU A 19 -9.57 8.34 -1.86
N TYR A 20 -10.21 9.37 -1.31
CA TYR A 20 -9.81 9.99 -0.04
C TYR A 20 -9.77 8.95 1.10
N GLY A 21 -8.69 8.94 1.89
CA GLY A 21 -8.47 7.97 2.96
C GLY A 21 -7.84 6.64 2.54
N PHE A 22 -7.49 6.49 1.26
CA PHE A 22 -6.65 5.38 0.75
C PHE A 22 -5.32 5.87 0.17
N GLU A 23 -4.95 7.12 0.44
CA GLU A 23 -3.76 7.77 -0.12
C GLU A 23 -2.47 7.02 0.26
N ALA A 24 -2.35 6.52 1.50
CA ALA A 24 -1.21 5.73 1.95
C ALA A 24 -1.02 4.45 1.12
N MET A 25 -2.12 3.80 0.72
CA MET A 25 -2.08 2.62 -0.14
C MET A 25 -1.46 2.95 -1.50
N GLY A 26 -1.88 4.07 -2.10
CA GLY A 26 -1.35 4.53 -3.37
C GLY A 26 0.13 4.85 -3.28
N ARG A 27 0.54 5.56 -2.22
CA ARG A 27 1.93 5.89 -1.94
C ARG A 27 2.79 4.65 -1.75
N PHE A 28 2.34 3.67 -0.97
CA PHE A 28 3.04 2.39 -0.81
C PHE A 28 3.28 1.71 -2.16
N ILE A 29 2.27 1.67 -3.03
CA ILE A 29 2.41 1.05 -4.34
C ILE A 29 3.43 1.81 -5.20
N GLU A 30 3.40 3.14 -5.24
CA GLU A 30 4.33 3.94 -6.04
C GLU A 30 5.77 3.90 -5.50
N ASP A 31 5.92 4.02 -4.18
CA ASP A 31 7.21 4.22 -3.51
C ASP A 31 7.93 2.89 -3.21
N GLU A 32 7.19 1.89 -2.72
CA GLU A 32 7.75 0.59 -2.37
C GLU A 32 7.75 -0.38 -3.54
N LEU A 33 6.62 -0.51 -4.25
CA LEU A 33 6.50 -1.51 -5.30
C LEU A 33 7.00 -0.98 -6.65
N GLY A 34 6.73 0.29 -6.95
CA GLY A 34 7.05 0.92 -8.22
C GLY A 34 6.58 0.06 -9.40
N THR A 35 7.50 -0.21 -10.33
CA THR A 35 7.25 -1.07 -11.51
C THR A 35 7.90 -2.45 -11.39
N ASP A 36 8.35 -2.85 -10.20
CA ASP A 36 9.06 -4.12 -9.97
C ASP A 36 8.10 -5.32 -9.98
N LYS A 37 7.85 -5.85 -11.19
CA LYS A 37 6.97 -7.01 -11.43
C LYS A 37 7.24 -8.18 -10.47
N ALA A 38 8.51 -8.49 -10.21
CA ALA A 38 8.89 -9.59 -9.33
C ALA A 38 8.49 -9.32 -7.87
N LYS A 39 8.67 -8.08 -7.39
CA LYS A 39 8.31 -7.66 -6.04
C LYS A 39 6.79 -7.73 -5.86
N ILE A 40 6.05 -7.15 -6.81
CA ILE A 40 4.57 -7.15 -6.80
C ILE A 40 4.02 -8.60 -6.85
N SER A 41 4.50 -9.42 -7.80
CA SER A 41 4.03 -10.81 -7.93
C SER A 41 4.32 -11.65 -6.69
N THR A 42 5.49 -11.44 -6.06
CA THR A 42 5.87 -12.12 -4.83
C THR A 42 4.95 -11.71 -3.68
N LEU A 43 4.66 -10.42 -3.55
CA LEU A 43 3.75 -9.91 -2.53
C LEU A 43 2.34 -10.48 -2.71
N ILE A 44 1.77 -10.44 -3.92
CA ILE A 44 0.47 -11.03 -4.23
C ILE A 44 0.44 -12.52 -3.86
N ALA A 45 1.46 -13.29 -4.26
CA ALA A 45 1.52 -14.72 -3.96
C ALA A 45 1.56 -14.99 -2.44
N ARG A 46 2.21 -14.13 -1.66
CA ARG A 46 2.24 -14.21 -0.20
C ARG A 46 0.89 -13.87 0.42
N LEU A 47 0.26 -12.80 -0.04
CA LEU A 47 -1.06 -12.34 0.42
C LEU A 47 -2.14 -13.39 0.14
N GLN A 48 -2.09 -14.07 -1.01
CA GLN A 48 -3.00 -15.15 -1.37
C GLN A 48 -2.90 -16.39 -0.46
N GLN A 49 -1.83 -16.55 0.32
CA GLN A 49 -1.74 -17.63 1.30
C GLN A 49 -2.64 -17.39 2.52
N GLY A 50 -3.25 -16.21 2.67
CA GLY A 50 -4.22 -15.89 3.73
C GLY A 50 -3.63 -15.96 5.14
N ARG A 51 -2.32 -15.79 5.27
CA ARG A 51 -1.63 -15.77 6.56
C ARG A 51 -1.29 -14.35 6.96
N ASP A 52 -1.16 -14.14 8.26
CA ASP A 52 -0.63 -12.89 8.79
C ASP A 52 0.74 -12.62 8.17
N LEU A 53 0.88 -11.42 7.61
CA LEU A 53 2.06 -11.02 6.85
C LEU A 53 2.42 -9.59 7.22
N ARG A 54 3.70 -9.37 7.50
CA ARG A 54 4.27 -8.02 7.61
C ARG A 54 5.36 -7.88 6.55
N PHE A 55 5.17 -6.91 5.68
CA PHE A 55 6.15 -6.45 4.70
C PHE A 55 6.67 -5.10 5.18
N GLU A 56 7.94 -5.05 5.58
CA GLU A 56 8.63 -3.80 5.87
C GLU A 56 9.27 -3.26 4.60
N GLY A 57 8.82 -2.08 4.18
CA GLY A 57 9.41 -1.30 3.11
C GLY A 57 10.52 -0.39 3.60
N HIS A 58 10.82 0.64 2.82
CA HIS A 58 11.70 1.74 3.19
C HIS A 58 10.97 2.81 3.99
N GLU A 59 9.84 3.31 3.48
CA GLU A 59 9.02 4.37 4.12
C GLU A 59 7.70 3.83 4.67
N TRP A 60 7.22 2.72 4.13
CA TRP A 60 5.90 2.18 4.42
C TRP A 60 5.98 0.70 4.80
N ALA A 61 5.16 0.30 5.77
CA ALA A 61 4.92 -1.09 6.12
C ALA A 61 3.54 -1.52 5.62
N LEU A 62 3.44 -2.74 5.10
CA LEU A 62 2.17 -3.40 4.80
C LEU A 62 1.99 -4.56 5.77
N VAL A 63 0.85 -4.57 6.45
CA VAL A 63 0.49 -5.55 7.47
C VAL A 63 -0.82 -6.20 7.06
N VAL A 64 -0.88 -7.53 7.15
CA VAL A 64 -2.12 -8.29 6.99
C VAL A 64 -2.36 -9.05 8.27
N GLU A 65 -3.50 -8.82 8.88
CA GLU A 65 -3.94 -9.48 10.10
C GLU A 65 -5.43 -9.73 10.02
N GLN A 66 -5.86 -10.95 10.39
CA GLN A 66 -7.29 -11.32 10.42
C GLN A 66 -8.06 -11.09 9.09
N GLY A 67 -7.35 -11.07 7.94
CA GLY A 67 -7.96 -10.81 6.63
C GLY A 67 -8.17 -9.34 6.29
N GLU A 68 -7.66 -8.43 7.11
CA GLU A 68 -7.56 -7.00 6.81
C GLU A 68 -6.13 -6.66 6.41
N LEU A 69 -5.97 -5.80 5.40
CA LEU A 69 -4.70 -5.31 4.89
C LEU A 69 -4.57 -3.84 5.25
N SER A 70 -3.50 -3.50 5.96
CA SER A 70 -3.20 -2.17 6.46
C SER A 70 -1.85 -1.71 5.96
N VAL A 71 -1.78 -0.48 5.47
CA VAL A 71 -0.54 0.21 5.11
C VAL A 71 -0.30 1.32 6.11
N LEU A 72 0.90 1.37 6.67
CA LEU A 72 1.28 2.34 7.69
C LEU A 72 2.60 2.98 7.31
N HIS A 73 2.70 4.30 7.45
CA HIS A 73 3.97 4.99 7.31
C HIS A 73 4.89 4.69 8.51
N HIS A 74 6.18 4.46 8.31
CA HIS A 74 7.13 4.15 9.39
C HIS A 74 7.21 5.23 10.47
N ARG A 75 6.85 6.50 10.17
CA ARG A 75 6.75 7.54 11.22
C ARG A 75 5.68 7.24 12.28
N LEU A 76 4.66 6.47 11.94
CA LEU A 76 3.58 6.07 12.86
C LEU A 76 3.91 4.79 13.63
N ASP A 77 4.63 3.85 13.02
CA ASP A 77 5.07 2.61 13.68
C ASP A 77 6.06 2.89 14.82
N HIS A 78 6.71 4.06 14.82
CA HIS A 78 7.71 4.44 15.81
C HIS A 78 7.13 4.91 17.15
N ASN A 79 5.99 4.36 17.59
CA ASN A 79 5.44 4.71 18.89
C ASN A 79 4.69 3.63 19.67
N GLU A 80 5.43 2.60 20.09
CA GLU A 80 5.18 1.93 21.39
C GLU A 80 5.85 2.68 22.57
N VAL A 81 6.28 3.93 22.39
CA VAL A 81 6.90 4.73 23.46
C VAL A 81 6.12 6.03 23.67
N ASP A 82 5.06 5.98 24.48
CA ASP A 82 4.53 7.14 25.23
C ASP A 82 4.31 8.42 24.38
N LEU A 83 3.29 8.44 23.51
CA LEU A 83 2.83 9.69 22.90
C LEU A 83 1.52 10.10 23.56
N ASP A 84 1.53 11.34 24.08
CA ASP A 84 0.38 12.10 24.56
C ASP A 84 -0.82 11.98 23.58
N PRO A 85 -2.03 11.69 24.07
CA PRO A 85 -3.24 11.54 23.25
C PRO A 85 -3.74 12.84 22.59
N ASP A 86 -3.02 13.96 22.77
CA ASP A 86 -3.36 15.29 22.22
C ASP A 86 -2.63 15.58 20.89
N LEU A 87 -1.71 14.72 20.46
CA LEU A 87 -0.97 14.84 19.19
C LEU A 87 -1.47 13.83 18.14
N ALA A 88 -2.79 13.66 18.05
CA ALA A 88 -3.41 12.98 16.92
C ALA A 88 -3.19 13.86 15.68
N LEU A 89 -2.06 13.65 15.00
CA LEU A 89 -1.86 14.13 13.64
C LEU A 89 -3.06 13.61 12.84
N ASP A 90 -3.72 14.48 12.07
CA ASP A 90 -4.86 14.11 11.24
C ASP A 90 -4.40 13.01 10.25
N ASP A 91 -4.61 11.76 10.64
CA ASP A 91 -3.79 10.59 10.25
C ASP A 91 -4.22 9.95 8.91
N ALA A 92 -5.21 10.54 8.23
CA ALA A 92 -5.89 9.91 7.10
C ALA A 92 -4.99 9.71 5.86
N ASP A 93 -3.88 10.45 5.74
CA ASP A 93 -2.90 10.30 4.66
C ASP A 93 -1.73 9.37 5.04
N ALA A 94 -1.58 9.05 6.32
CA ALA A 94 -0.40 8.38 6.87
C ALA A 94 -0.64 6.89 7.20
N SER A 95 -1.91 6.47 7.18
CA SER A 95 -2.31 5.07 7.22
C SER A 95 -3.56 4.82 6.35
N SER A 96 -3.71 3.61 5.83
CA SER A 96 -4.91 3.19 5.10
C SER A 96 -5.12 1.70 5.27
N HIS A 97 -6.37 1.26 5.29
CA HIS A 97 -6.71 -0.15 5.46
C HIS A 97 -7.86 -0.57 4.54
N CYS A 98 -7.83 -1.81 4.09
CA CYS A 98 -8.85 -2.39 3.24
C CYS A 98 -8.99 -3.89 3.51
N GLY A 99 -10.07 -4.51 3.02
CA GLY A 99 -10.15 -5.97 2.99
C GLY A 99 -8.98 -6.57 2.19
N LEU A 100 -8.46 -7.72 2.62
CA LEU A 100 -7.39 -8.43 1.92
C LEU A 100 -7.74 -8.70 0.45
N GLU A 101 -9.01 -9.02 0.17
CA GLU A 101 -9.52 -9.27 -1.18
C GLU A 101 -9.42 -8.03 -2.07
N ASP A 102 -9.86 -6.87 -1.57
CA ASP A 102 -9.74 -5.58 -2.28
C ASP A 102 -8.27 -5.20 -2.52
N GLY A 103 -7.40 -5.40 -1.52
CA GLY A 103 -5.97 -5.13 -1.65
C GLY A 103 -5.29 -6.04 -2.67
N LEU A 104 -5.65 -7.33 -2.70
CA LEU A 104 -5.19 -8.28 -3.73
C LEU A 104 -5.62 -7.86 -5.13
N LEU A 105 -6.88 -7.45 -5.30
CA LEU A 105 -7.41 -6.95 -6.57
C LEU A 105 -6.66 -5.71 -7.03
N LEU A 106 -6.38 -4.77 -6.13
CA LEU A 106 -5.60 -3.55 -6.39
C LEU A 106 -4.19 -3.87 -6.87
N LEU A 107 -3.47 -4.72 -6.14
CA LEU A 107 -2.09 -5.12 -6.48
C LEU A 107 -2.04 -5.87 -7.80
N GLN A 108 -3.02 -6.73 -8.07
CA GLN A 108 -3.11 -7.46 -9.33
C GLN A 108 -3.39 -6.53 -10.51
N ALA A 109 -4.26 -5.53 -10.32
CA ALA A 109 -4.56 -4.52 -11.32
C ALA A 109 -3.35 -3.60 -11.57
N TRP A 110 -2.61 -3.25 -10.51
CA TRP A 110 -1.35 -2.52 -10.64
C TRP A 110 -0.30 -3.32 -11.43
N LEU A 111 -0.15 -4.62 -11.14
CA LEU A 111 0.77 -5.50 -11.86
C LEU A 111 0.48 -5.55 -13.35
N ASP A 112 -0.79 -5.66 -13.72
CA ASP A 112 -1.25 -5.65 -15.11
C ASP A 112 -0.98 -4.29 -15.78
N PHE A 113 -1.16 -3.19 -15.04
CA PHE A 113 -0.90 -1.84 -15.53
C PHE A 113 0.59 -1.58 -15.83
N VAL A 114 1.50 -1.98 -14.93
CA VAL A 114 2.94 -1.71 -15.09
C VAL A 114 3.67 -2.74 -15.94
N ALA A 115 3.12 -3.95 -16.07
CA ALA A 115 3.71 -5.05 -16.82
C ALA A 115 2.64 -5.90 -17.54
N PRO A 116 1.92 -5.32 -18.51
CA PRO A 116 0.94 -6.04 -19.30
C PRO A 116 1.61 -7.19 -20.05
N LEU A 117 0.92 -8.34 -20.12
CA LEU A 117 1.40 -9.56 -20.77
C LEU A 117 1.55 -9.41 -22.30
#